data_AF-A0A960WWS0-F1
#
_entry.id   AF-A0A960WWS0-F1
#
_cell.length_a   1.000
_cell.length_b   1.000
_cell.length_c   1.000
_cell.angle_alpha   90.00
_cell.angle_beta   90.00
_cell.angle_gamma   90.00
#
_symmetry.space_group_name_H-M   'P 1'
#
loop_
_entity.id
_entity.type
_entity.pdbx_description
1 polymer ?
#
loop_
_entity_poly.entity_id
_entity_poly.type
_entity_poly.pdbx_seq_one_letter_code
_entity_poly.pdbx_strand_id
1 'polypeptide(L)' 'MLDGQTQNKEVLQLMKKEKWTFPAEIELEYKIPEGSDAVAEVAKCVQYCKEALA' A
#
# COMPACT_ATOMS: atom_id res chain seq x y z
N MET A 1 8.27 0.07 -5.13
CA MET A 1 8.29 1.19 -4.17
C MET A 1 6.91 1.83 -4.19
N LEU A 2 6.40 2.27 -3.04
CA LEU A 2 5.37 3.33 -2.98
C LEU A 2 6.01 4.68 -3.31
N ASP A 3 6.81 4.72 -4.38
CA ASP A 3 7.23 5.99 -4.94
C ASP A 3 5.96 6.61 -5.53
N GLY A 4 5.77 7.91 -5.32
CA GLY A 4 4.56 8.63 -5.70
C GLY A 4 4.30 8.69 -7.21
N GLN A 5 4.92 7.83 -8.02
CA GLN A 5 4.60 7.64 -9.43
C GLN A 5 3.39 6.72 -9.62
N THR A 6 3.05 5.90 -8.63
CA THR A 6 1.89 5.01 -8.68
C THR A 6 0.62 5.68 -8.15
N GLN A 7 -0.50 5.54 -8.88
CA GLN A 7 -1.82 6.07 -8.53
C GLN A 7 -2.55 5.24 -7.45
N ASN A 8 -1.81 4.70 -6.48
CA ASN A 8 -2.36 3.77 -5.50
C ASN A 8 -3.41 4.42 -4.59
N LYS A 9 -3.24 5.70 -4.26
CA LYS A 9 -4.21 6.45 -3.46
C LYS A 9 -5.54 6.60 -4.20
N GLU A 10 -5.49 6.96 -5.48
CA GLU A 10 -6.66 7.13 -6.33
C GLU A 10 -7.41 5.81 -6.52
N VAL A 11 -6.68 4.72 -6.73
CA VAL A 11 -7.26 3.37 -6.82
C VAL A 11 -7.95 3.02 -5.50
N LEU A 12 -7.27 3.12 -4.35
CA LEU A 12 -7.86 2.80 -3.04
C LEU A 12 -9.12 3.64 -2.75
N GLN A 13 -9.12 4.93 -3.11
CA GLN A 13 -10.28 5.80 -2.98
C GLN A 13 -11.42 5.39 -3.93
N LEU A 14 -11.10 4.97 -5.16
CA LEU A 14 -12.08 4.41 -6.09
C LEU A 14 -12.70 3.13 -5.54
N MET A 15 -11.90 2.21 -4.99
CA MET A 15 -12.40 0.97 -4.36
C MET A 15 -13.41 1.30 -3.23
N LYS A 16 -13.06 2.27 -2.36
CA LYS A 16 -13.93 2.75 -1.27
C LYS A 16 -15.22 3.34 -1.80
N LYS A 17 -15.14 4.20 -2.82
CA LYS A 17 -16.30 4.86 -3.45
C LYS A 17 -17.26 3.86 -4.08
N GLU A 18 -16.73 2.93 -4.87
CA GLU A 18 -17.51 1.93 -5.60
C GLU A 18 -17.91 0.72 -4.74
N LYS A 19 -17.53 0.72 -3.44
CA LYS A 19 -17.86 -0.32 -2.46
C LYS A 19 -17.45 -1.71 -2.90
N TRP A 20 -16.30 -1.83 -3.53
CA TRP A 20 -15.76 -3.13 -3.92
C TRP A 20 -15.48 -3.96 -2.67
N THR A 21 -15.81 -5.25 -2.73
CA THR A 21 -15.72 -6.18 -1.60
C THR A 21 -14.52 -7.10 -1.66
N PHE A 22 -13.77 -7.09 -2.76
CA PHE A 22 -12.52 -7.83 -2.87
C PHE A 22 -11.39 -7.11 -2.12
N PRO A 23 -10.46 -7.87 -1.52
CA PRO A 23 -9.37 -7.28 -0.75
C PRO A 23 -8.31 -6.64 -1.67
N ALA A 24 -7.57 -5.67 -1.13
CA ALA A 24 -6.30 -5.23 -1.69
C ALA A 24 -5.16 -6.02 -1.01
N GLU A 25 -4.22 -6.51 -1.81
CA GLU A 25 -3.06 -7.28 -1.33
C GLU A 25 -1.79 -6.44 -1.41
N ILE A 26 -0.91 -6.59 -0.41
CA ILE A 26 0.39 -5.93 -0.36
C ILE A 26 1.43 -6.99 -0.72
N GLU A 27 2.11 -6.79 -1.85
CA GLU A 27 3.19 -7.65 -2.31
C GLU A 27 4.54 -6.92 -2.18
N LEU A 28 5.47 -7.55 -1.46
CA LEU A 28 6.82 -7.01 -1.25
C LEU A 28 7.78 -7.61 -2.30
N GLU A 29 7.92 -6.94 -3.44
CA GLU A 29 8.71 -7.43 -4.58
C GLU A 29 10.05 -6.71 -4.80
N TYR A 30 10.52 -5.97 -3.80
CA TYR A 30 11.81 -5.26 -3.88
C TYR A 30 12.80 -5.76 -2.84
N LYS A 31 14.09 -5.53 -3.12
CA LYS A 31 15.16 -5.84 -2.18
C LYS A 31 14.99 -4.99 -0.93
N ILE A 32 14.87 -5.64 0.22
CA ILE A 32 14.79 -4.97 1.52
C ILE A 32 16.06 -4.12 1.74
N PRO A 33 15.91 -2.82 2.06
CA PRO A 33 17.06 -1.96 2.32
C PRO A 33 17.80 -2.37 3.59
N GLU A 34 19.09 -2.04 3.66
CA GLU A 34 19.90 -2.30 4.86
C GLU A 34 19.30 -1.58 6.09
N GLY A 35 19.27 -2.28 7.23
CA GLY A 35 18.66 -1.77 8.46
C GLY A 35 17.13 -1.87 8.50
N SER A 36 16.50 -2.57 7.56
CA SER A 36 15.08 -2.89 7.59
C SER A 36 14.82 -4.39 7.51
N ASP A 37 13.56 -4.78 7.66
CA ASP A 37 13.06 -6.14 7.49
C ASP A 37 11.71 -6.15 6.75
N ALA A 38 11.25 -7.36 6.38
CA ALA A 38 10.02 -7.52 5.61
C ALA A 38 8.79 -6.99 6.37
N VAL A 39 8.76 -7.12 7.69
CA VAL A 39 7.65 -6.67 8.53
C VAL A 39 7.61 -5.14 8.55
N ALA A 40 8.76 -4.49 8.74
CA ALA A 40 8.89 -3.05 8.74
C ALA A 40 8.50 -2.44 7.39
N GLU A 41 8.91 -3.04 6.27
CA GLU A 41 8.54 -2.57 4.93
C GLU A 41 7.04 -2.74 4.63
N VAL A 42 6.45 -3.89 4.98
CA VAL A 42 5.00 -4.10 4.82
C VAL A 42 4.20 -3.17 5.73
N ALA A 43 4.66 -2.91 6.96
CA ALA A 43 4.01 -1.99 7.88
C ALA A 43 3.90 -0.56 7.31
N LYS A 44 4.93 -0.09 6.60
CA LYS A 44 4.89 1.21 5.88
C LYS A 44 3.79 1.21 4.82
N CYS A 45 3.67 0.13 4.04
CA CYS A 45 2.62 0.00 3.03
C CYS A 45 1.22 -0.02 3.66
N VAL A 46 1.03 -0.75 4.76
CA VAL A 46 -0.24 -0.78 5.49
C VAL A 46 -0.60 0.62 6.01
N GLN A 47 0.38 1.35 6.56
CA GLN A 47 0.15 2.71 7.05
C GLN A 47 -0.27 3.66 5.92
N TYR A 48 0.43 3.61 4.78
CA TYR A 48 0.04 4.38 3.59
C TYR A 48 -1.39 4.05 3.13
N CYS A 49 -1.76 2.77 3.06
CA CYS A 49 -3.11 2.36 2.66
C CYS A 49 -4.17 2.89 3.64
N LYS A 50 -3.89 2.88 4.95
CA LYS A 50 -4.79 3.43 5.97
C LYS A 50 -4.99 4.93 5.81
N GLU A 51 -3.91 5.69 5.61
CA GLU A 51 -3.98 7.13 5.36
C GLU A 51 -4.71 7.46 4.05
N ALA A 52 -4.50 6.64 3.02
CA ALA A 52 -5.21 6.76 1.75
C ALA A 52 -6.69 6.39 1.86
N LEU A 53 -7.13 5.67 2.89
CA LEU A 53 -8.52 5.23 3.08
C LEU A 53 -9.27 5.97 4.20
N ALA A 54 -8.61 6.85 4.96
CA ALA A 54 -9.27 7.76 5.91
C ALA A 54 -10.36 8.58 5.19
#